data_AF-A0A0G0SYS8-F1
#
_entry.id   AF-A0A0G0SYS8-F1
#
_cell.length_a   1.000
_cell.length_b   1.000
_cell.length_c   1.000
_cell.angle_alpha   90.00
_cell.angle_beta   90.00
_cell.angle_gamma   90.00
#
_symmetry.space_group_name_H-M   'P 1'
#
loop_
_entity.id
_entity.type
_entity.pdbx_description
1 polymer ?
#
loop_
_entity_poly.entity_id
_entity_poly.type
_entity_poly.pdbx_seq_one_letter_code
_entity_poly.pdbx_strand_id
1 'polypeptide(L)' 'MALATTRGKKAALVALATRREENKTRERVDNSRLCAGSPMHFDCLSCGADIQVPESYTTRPNLCDECQALKDLGWLE' A
#
# COMPACT_ATOMS: atom_id res chain seq x y z
N MET A 1 -18.88 -7.59 -6.32
CA MET A 1 -18.09 -7.24 -7.51
C MET A 1 -18.37 -5.81 -7.90
N ALA A 2 -17.45 -4.87 -7.69
CA ALA A 2 -17.57 -3.54 -8.28
C ALA A 2 -17.38 -3.68 -9.80
N LEU A 3 -18.33 -3.19 -10.59
CA LEU A 3 -18.22 -3.21 -12.06
C LEU A 3 -16.98 -2.40 -12.46
N ALA A 4 -15.99 -3.07 -13.04
CA ALA A 4 -14.75 -2.46 -13.51
C ALA A 4 -15.05 -1.58 -14.74
N THR A 5 -15.40 -0.31 -14.50
CA THR A 5 -15.68 0.66 -15.55
C THR A 5 -14.41 1.42 -15.94
N THR A 6 -14.36 1.89 -17.19
CA THR A 6 -13.26 2.75 -17.68
C THR A 6 -13.14 4.04 -16.89
N ARG A 7 -14.27 4.61 -16.44
CA ARG A 7 -14.31 5.77 -15.54
C ARG A 7 -13.69 5.44 -14.17
N GLY A 8 -14.04 4.29 -13.60
CA GLY A 8 -13.48 3.80 -12.34
C GLY A 8 -11.96 3.62 -12.43
N LYS A 9 -11.47 3.00 -13.53
CA LYS A 9 -10.03 2.85 -13.77
C LYS A 9 -9.30 4.18 -13.79
N LYS A 10 -9.81 5.18 -14.53
CA LYS A 10 -9.19 6.52 -14.60
C LYS A 10 -9.15 7.19 -13.22
N ALA A 11 -10.28 7.19 -12.50
CA ALA A 11 -10.35 7.79 -11.17
C ALA A 11 -9.37 7.12 -10.18
N ALA A 12 -9.28 5.78 -10.22
CA ALA A 12 -8.39 5.03 -9.36
C ALA A 12 -6.90 5.29 -9.65
N LEU A 13 -6.53 5.44 -10.93
CA LEU A 13 -5.16 5.79 -11.31
C LEU A 13 -4.78 7.22 -10.91
N VAL A 14 -5.72 8.17 -10.99
CA VAL A 14 -5.52 9.53 -10.48
C VAL A 14 -5.31 9.51 -8.97
N ALA A 15 -6.16 8.79 -8.23
CA ALA A 15 -6.00 8.63 -6.79
C ALA A 15 -4.67 7.96 -6.41
N LEU A 16 -4.24 6.96 -7.18
CA LEU A 16 -2.92 6.33 -7.00
C LEU A 16 -1.78 7.33 -7.20
N ALA A 17 -1.85 8.19 -8.22
CA ALA A 17 -0.85 9.23 -8.45
C ALA A 17 -0.79 10.24 -7.31
N THR A 18 -1.93 10.68 -6.78
CA THR A 18 -2.00 11.57 -5.61
C THR A 18 -1.36 10.92 -4.38
N ARG A 19 -1.72 9.67 -4.05
CA ARG A 19 -1.13 8.93 -2.92
C ARG A 19 0.38 8.76 -3.05
N ARG A 20 0.88 8.52 -4.28
CA ARG A 20 2.33 8.44 -4.54
C ARG A 20 3.02 9.75 -4.17
N GLU A 21 2.42 10.89 -4.50
CA GLU A 21 2.99 12.19 -4.16
C GLU A 21 2.99 12.43 -2.65
N GLU A 22 1.87 12.15 -1.99
CA GLU A 22 1.72 12.31 -0.54
C GLU A 22 2.72 11.46 0.24
N ASN A 23 3.00 10.23 -0.23
CA ASN A 23 3.90 9.32 0.47
C ASN A 23 5.39 9.53 0.15
N LYS A 24 5.76 10.39 -0.83
CA LYS A 24 7.18 10.65 -1.14
C LYS A 24 7.94 11.25 0.02
N THR A 25 7.29 12.11 0.81
CA THR A 25 7.90 12.84 1.92
C THR A 25 7.60 12.21 3.28
N ARG A 26 6.88 11.08 3.32
CA ARG A 26 6.55 10.36 4.54
C ARG A 26 7.84 9.83 5.20
N GLU A 27 7.93 10.01 6.52
CA GLU A 27 8.97 9.38 7.32
C GLU A 27 8.73 7.86 7.41
N ARG A 28 9.76 7.08 7.08
CA ARG A 28 9.68 5.62 7.13
C ARG A 28 9.94 5.12 8.54
N VAL A 29 9.09 4.22 9.01
CA VAL A 29 9.22 3.63 10.34
C VAL A 29 10.34 2.59 10.32
N ASP A 30 11.31 2.77 11.20
CA ASP A 30 12.39 1.82 11.42
C ASP A 30 11.96 0.79 12.50
N ASN A 31 11.59 -0.41 12.06
CA ASN A 31 11.16 -1.48 12.95
C ASN A 31 12.21 -1.85 14.00
N SER A 32 13.51 -1.61 13.76
CA SER A 32 14.57 -1.92 14.73
C SER A 32 14.51 -1.07 16.01
N ARG A 33 13.80 0.07 15.94
CA ARG A 33 13.62 0.99 17.07
C ARG A 33 12.35 0.72 17.87
N LEU A 34 11.49 -0.17 17.39
CA LEU A 34 10.22 -0.49 18.04
C LEU A 34 10.43 -1.54 19.14
N CYS A 35 9.62 -1.46 20.20
CA CYS A 35 9.62 -2.45 21.28
C CYS A 35 9.07 -3.79 20.78
N ALA A 36 9.54 -4.90 21.34
CA ALA A 36 8.92 -6.22 21.12
C ALA A 36 7.42 -6.19 21.44
N GLY A 37 6.61 -6.88 20.62
CA GLY A 37 5.15 -6.79 20.68
C GLY A 37 4.55 -5.65 19.85
N SER A 38 5.37 -4.75 19.29
CA SER A 38 4.89 -3.67 18.42
C SER A 38 4.56 -4.20 17.03
N PRO A 39 3.56 -3.63 16.33
CA PRO A 39 3.29 -4.00 14.95
C PRO A 39 4.48 -3.67 14.04
N MET A 40 4.63 -4.48 13.00
CA MET A 40 5.67 -4.31 11.99
C MET A 40 5.16 -3.39 10.89
N HIS A 41 6.01 -2.47 10.48
CA HIS A 41 5.73 -1.51 9.41
C HIS A 41 6.48 -1.88 8.14
N PHE A 42 5.79 -1.85 7.01
CA PHE A 42 6.35 -2.09 5.67
C PHE A 42 5.90 -1.00 4.71
N ASP A 43 6.71 -0.72 3.69
CA ASP A 43 6.32 0.25 2.66
C ASP A 43 5.73 -0.45 1.44
N CYS A 44 4.56 0.01 0.99
CA CYS A 44 3.97 -0.43 -0.27
C CYS A 44 4.89 -0.09 -1.45
N LEU A 45 5.24 -1.10 -2.25
CA LEU A 45 6.14 -0.93 -3.41
C LEU A 45 5.53 -0.04 -4.51
N SER A 46 4.19 0.06 -4.59
CA SER A 46 3.53 0.85 -5.64
C SER A 46 3.27 2.30 -5.24
N CYS A 47 2.77 2.54 -4.03
CA CYS A 47 2.36 3.89 -3.61
C CYS A 47 3.18 4.46 -2.45
N GLY A 48 4.08 3.70 -1.83
CA GLY A 48 4.86 4.14 -0.68
C GLY A 48 4.06 4.30 0.62
N ALA A 49 2.82 3.83 0.67
CA ALA A 49 2.01 3.86 1.89
C ALA A 49 2.58 2.92 2.95
N ASP A 50 2.36 3.29 4.21
CA ASP A 50 2.65 2.43 5.35
C ASP A 50 1.69 1.24 5.38
N ILE A 51 2.25 0.04 5.52
CA ILE A 51 1.53 -1.20 5.71
C ILE A 51 1.86 -1.69 7.10
N GLN A 52 0.88 -1.61 7.99
CA GLN A 52 1.00 -2.08 9.36
C GLN A 52 0.48 -3.51 9.44
N VAL A 53 1.29 -4.41 9.99
CA VAL A 53 0.89 -5.80 10.25
C VAL A 53 1.26 -6.21 11.67
N PRO A 54 0.59 -7.22 12.25
CA PRO A 54 0.99 -7.77 13.54
C PRO A 54 2.44 -8.28 13.52
N GLU A 55 3.12 -8.27 14.66
CA GLU A 55 4.48 -8.83 14.79
C GLU A 55 4.54 -10.31 14.35
N SER A 56 3.47 -11.06 14.59
CA SER A 56 3.35 -12.47 14.20
C SER A 56 3.15 -12.68 12.69
N TYR A 57 3.14 -11.62 11.88
CA TYR A 57 2.89 -11.73 10.45
C TYR A 57 4.09 -12.33 9.72
N THR A 58 3.90 -13.51 9.14
CA THR A 58 5.01 -14.34 8.63
C THR A 58 5.49 -13.94 7.24
N THR A 59 4.62 -13.35 6.42
CA THR A 59 4.92 -13.07 5.01
C THR A 59 4.95 -11.58 4.78
N ARG A 60 6.12 -11.02 4.44
CA ARG A 60 6.23 -9.59 4.17
C ARG A 60 5.26 -9.15 3.05
N PRO A 61 4.38 -8.17 3.31
CA PRO A 61 3.50 -7.63 2.28
C PRO A 61 4.28 -6.72 1.32
N ASN A 62 3.94 -6.79 0.03
CA ASN A 62 4.55 -5.97 -1.02
C ASN A 62 3.67 -4.77 -1.41
N LEU A 63 2.35 -4.90 -1.25
CA LEU A 63 1.36 -3.90 -1.65
C LEU A 63 0.40 -3.65 -0.50
N CYS A 64 -0.05 -2.41 -0.33
CA CYS A 64 -1.21 -2.11 0.52
C CYS A 64 -2.49 -2.64 -0.14
N ASP A 65 -3.55 -2.80 0.65
CA ASP A 65 -4.84 -3.35 0.19
C ASP A 65 -5.38 -2.65 -1.06
N GLU A 66 -5.23 -1.32 -1.12
CA GLU A 66 -5.67 -0.52 -2.25
C GLU A 66 -4.88 -0.82 -3.52
N CYS A 67 -3.55 -0.95 -3.41
CA CYS A 67 -2.69 -1.29 -4.55
C CYS A 67 -2.83 -2.76 -4.95
N GLN A 68 -3.11 -3.64 -3.99
CA GLN A 68 -3.41 -5.04 -4.25
C GLN A 68 -4.72 -5.16 -5.05
N ALA A 69 -5.78 -4.45 -4.67
CA ALA A 69 -7.04 -4.43 -5.41
C ALA A 69 -6.86 -3.93 -6.85
N LEU A 70 -6.02 -2.91 -7.06
CA LEU A 70 -5.70 -2.42 -8.41
C LEU A 70 -4.91 -3.44 -9.24
N LYS A 71 -3.99 -4.18 -8.61
CA LYS A 71 -3.27 -5.28 -9.25
C LYS A 71 -4.21 -6.41 -9.63
N ASP A 72 -5.13 -6.79 -8.73
CA ASP A 72 -6.11 -7.87 -8.97
C ASP A 72 -7.08 -7.51 -10.11
N LEU A 73 -7.36 -6.21 -10.30
CA LEU A 73 -8.12 -5.69 -11.43
C LEU A 73 -7.31 -5.56 -12.74
N GLY A 74 -6.01 -5.83 -12.72
CA GLY A 74 -5.11 -5.67 -13.87
C GLY A 74 -4.89 -4.20 -14.27
N TRP A 75 -4.99 -3.28 -13.32
CA TRP A 75 -4.80 -1.83 -13.56
C TRP A 75 -3.42 -1.34 -13.16
N LEU A 76 -2.68 -2.14 -12.39
CA LEU A 76 -1.30 -1.96 -12.01
C LEU A 76 -0.45 -3.05 -12.68
N GLU A 77 0.64 -2.65 -13.33
CA GLU A 77 1.64 -3.56 -13.91
C GLU A 77 2.57 -4.12 -12.83
#